data_AF-A0A1W9PC68-F1
#
_entry.id   AF-A0A1W9PC68-F1
#
_cell.length_a   1.000
_cell.length_b   1.000
_cell.length_c   1.000
_cell.angle_alpha   90.00
_cell.angle_beta   90.00
_cell.angle_gamma   90.00
#
_symmetry.space_group_name_H-M   'P 1'
#
loop_
_entity.id
_entity.type
_entity.pdbx_description
1 polymer ?
#
loop_
_entity_poly.entity_id
_entity_poly.type
_entity_poly.pdbx_seq_one_letter_code
_entity_poly.pdbx_strand_id
1 'polypeptide(L)'
;MAKRLAAKPLKFWILPSSQGTGLIVVILVLAFLLSIGITLITITSTGPQVSANIRSQDQAFNAAEAGFDAAWMAIESNFADEGWTSFEEHYLREPAGIDLPQDENYFRKKTDLEILSMLDQDNDGQADIANVLFFKQPFIRRDDGSFDPNYTYTVFLIDDEAGGGVADPTDALLVCIGVIGQGANLATARIEVELAVELQTGR
;
A
#
# COMPACT_ATOMS: atom_id res chain seq x y z
N MET A 1 79.85 35.84 -1.27
CA MET A 1 79.54 34.78 -0.27
C MET A 1 78.92 35.52 0.92
N ALA A 2 77.66 35.43 1.33
CA ALA A 2 76.68 34.35 1.33
C ALA A 2 75.25 34.92 1.24
N LYS A 3 74.33 34.11 0.71
CA LYS A 3 72.87 34.36 0.61
C LYS A 3 72.22 34.37 2.01
N ARG A 4 71.29 35.28 2.26
CA ARG A 4 70.14 35.05 3.16
C ARG A 4 68.85 35.24 2.36
N LEU A 5 68.16 34.11 2.15
CA LEU A 5 66.81 34.04 1.62
C LEU A 5 65.84 34.55 2.70
N ALA A 6 65.21 35.70 2.46
CA ALA A 6 64.02 36.10 3.19
C ALA A 6 62.79 35.57 2.43
N ALA A 7 62.08 34.61 3.03
CA ALA A 7 60.78 34.17 2.54
C ALA A 7 59.78 35.34 2.68
N LYS A 8 59.21 35.78 1.54
CA LYS A 8 58.09 36.73 1.52
C LYS A 8 56.81 35.99 1.91
N PRO A 9 55.90 36.61 2.68
CA PRO A 9 54.58 36.04 2.92
C PRO A 9 53.76 36.06 1.63
N LEU A 10 53.09 34.94 1.30
CA LEU A 10 52.02 34.91 0.31
C LEU A 10 50.89 35.81 0.80
N LYS A 11 50.80 37.02 0.23
CA LYS A 11 49.66 37.90 0.41
C LYS A 11 48.75 37.74 -0.80
N PHE A 12 47.83 36.77 -0.73
CA PHE A 12 46.74 36.63 -1.69
C PHE A 12 45.63 37.61 -1.30
N TRP A 13 45.84 38.88 -1.64
CA TRP A 13 44.78 39.90 -1.60
C TRP A 13 44.81 40.62 -2.93
N ILE A 14 43.96 40.15 -3.85
CA ILE A 14 43.53 40.92 -5.01
C ILE A 14 42.01 40.87 -4.99
N LEU A 15 41.38 41.84 -4.34
CA LEU A 15 40.02 42.23 -4.68
C LEU A 15 40.12 43.17 -5.89
N PRO A 16 39.48 42.85 -7.03
CA PRO A 16 39.56 43.67 -8.22
C PRO A 16 38.66 44.92 -8.11
N SER A 17 38.96 45.87 -9.00
CA SER A 17 38.41 47.23 -9.08
C SER A 17 36.88 47.33 -8.92
N SER A 18 36.47 48.42 -8.28
CA SER A 18 35.11 48.87 -7.92
C SER A 18 34.04 48.89 -9.02
N GLN A 19 34.36 48.52 -10.25
CA GLN A 19 33.42 48.47 -11.38
C GLN A 19 32.82 47.08 -11.63
N GLY A 20 33.36 46.01 -11.00
CA GLY A 20 32.83 44.64 -11.11
C GLY A 20 32.11 44.10 -9.87
N THR A 21 32.32 44.71 -8.71
CA THR A 21 31.74 44.27 -7.42
C THR A 21 30.23 44.43 -7.37
N GLY A 22 29.66 45.46 -8.00
CA GLY A 22 28.20 45.65 -8.05
C GLY A 22 27.48 44.51 -8.77
N LEU A 23 28.03 44.06 -9.91
CA LEU A 23 27.48 42.93 -10.66
C LEU A 23 27.57 41.62 -9.87
N ILE A 24 28.71 41.39 -9.19
CA ILE A 24 28.91 40.20 -8.34
C ILE A 24 27.87 40.16 -7.21
N VAL A 25 27.61 41.28 -6.55
CA VAL A 25 26.58 41.37 -5.49
C VAL A 25 25.20 41.06 -6.05
N VAL A 26 24.84 41.60 -7.22
CA VAL A 26 23.54 41.33 -7.85
C VAL A 26 23.39 39.84 -8.20
N ILE A 27 24.43 39.21 -8.75
CA ILE A 27 24.40 37.77 -9.08
C ILE A 27 24.21 36.94 -7.81
N LEU A 28 24.90 37.28 -6.71
CA LEU A 28 24.75 36.57 -5.43
C LEU A 28 23.33 36.72 -4.85
N VAL A 29 22.76 37.92 -4.91
CA VAL A 29 21.39 38.18 -4.46
C VAL A 29 20.38 37.40 -5.31
N LEU A 30 20.55 37.41 -6.64
CA LEU A 30 19.69 36.64 -7.55
C LEU A 30 19.80 35.14 -7.30
N ALA A 31 21.00 34.60 -7.12
CA ALA A 31 21.21 33.18 -6.81
C ALA A 31 20.56 32.78 -5.48
N PHE A 32 20.63 33.66 -4.47
CA PHE A 32 19.98 33.44 -3.18
C PHE A 32 18.44 33.46 -3.31
N LEU A 33 17.89 34.47 -3.99
CA LEU A 33 16.45 34.57 -4.24
C LEU A 33 15.92 33.39 -5.06
N LEU A 34 16.68 32.92 -6.05
CA LEU A 34 16.34 31.75 -6.85
C LEU A 34 16.30 30.48 -5.98
N SER A 35 17.30 30.29 -5.11
CA SER A 35 17.38 29.13 -4.21
C SER A 35 16.20 29.09 -3.22
N ILE A 36 15.83 30.24 -2.65
CA ILE A 36 14.63 30.37 -1.81
C ILE A 36 13.36 30.07 -2.60
N GLY A 37 13.24 30.63 -3.81
CA GLY A 37 12.08 30.42 -4.68
C GLY A 37 11.86 28.94 -5.00
N ILE A 38 12.91 28.22 -5.41
CA ILE A 38 12.85 26.78 -5.68
C ILE A 38 12.46 26.01 -4.41
N THR A 39 13.07 26.33 -3.27
CA THR A 39 12.78 25.65 -2.00
C THR A 39 11.31 25.83 -1.58
N LEU A 40 10.77 27.04 -1.70
CA LEU A 40 9.36 27.34 -1.42
C LEU A 40 8.40 26.59 -2.34
N ILE A 41 8.70 26.52 -3.64
CA ILE A 41 7.89 25.78 -4.61
C ILE A 41 7.88 24.29 -4.25
N THR A 42 9.04 23.71 -3.95
CA THR A 42 9.15 22.29 -3.57
C THR A 42 8.32 21.99 -2.33
N ILE A 43 8.52 22.72 -1.22
CA ILE A 43 7.78 22.51 0.03
C ILE A 43 6.26 22.65 -0.20
N THR A 44 5.85 23.66 -0.95
CA THR A 44 4.44 23.92 -1.26
C THR A 44 3.83 22.81 -2.14
N SER A 45 4.63 22.19 -3.01
CA SER A 45 4.16 21.07 -3.85
C SER A 45 4.09 19.74 -3.09
N THR A 46 5.01 19.51 -2.15
CA THR A 46 5.07 18.25 -1.37
C THR A 46 3.92 18.16 -0.36
N GLY A 47 3.50 19.27 0.25
CA GLY A 47 2.41 19.28 1.23
C GLY A 47 1.09 18.68 0.71
N PRO A 48 0.51 19.23 -0.39
CA PRO A 48 -0.71 18.71 -0.99
C PRO A 48 -0.61 17.27 -1.48
N GLN A 49 0.54 16.85 -2.03
CA GLN A 49 0.74 15.47 -2.48
C GLN A 49 0.74 14.49 -1.31
N VAL A 50 1.43 14.82 -0.21
CA VAL A 50 1.46 13.98 0.99
C VAL A 50 0.07 13.91 1.63
N SER A 51 -0.65 15.03 1.75
CA SER A 51 -2.02 15.04 2.31
C SER A 51 -3.03 14.28 1.44
N ALA A 52 -2.90 14.34 0.12
CA ALA A 52 -3.73 13.55 -0.79
C ALA A 52 -3.44 12.05 -0.63
N ASN A 53 -2.16 11.67 -0.55
CA ASN A 53 -1.75 10.27 -0.43
C ASN A 53 -2.19 9.64 0.90
N ILE A 54 -2.08 10.38 2.01
CA ILE A 54 -2.57 9.94 3.32
C ILE A 54 -4.09 9.70 3.27
N ARG A 55 -4.85 10.63 2.68
CA ARG A 55 -6.30 10.47 2.56
C ARG A 55 -6.69 9.25 1.73
N SER A 56 -6.04 9.03 0.59
CA SER A 56 -6.32 7.84 -0.24
C SER A 56 -5.94 6.54 0.47
N GLN A 57 -4.89 6.57 1.29
CA GLN A 57 -4.49 5.42 2.10
C GLN A 57 -5.49 5.14 3.24
N ASP A 58 -5.94 6.17 3.97
CA ASP A 58 -6.97 6.04 4.99
C ASP A 58 -8.28 5.50 4.38
N GLN A 59 -8.66 5.98 3.20
CA GLN A 59 -9.84 5.48 2.50
C GLN A 59 -9.69 4.02 2.07
N ALA A 60 -8.49 3.60 1.62
CA ALA A 60 -8.23 2.21 1.26
C ALA A 60 -8.26 1.31 2.49
N PHE A 61 -7.76 1.79 3.63
CA PHE A 61 -7.85 1.07 4.90
C PHE A 61 -9.31 0.90 5.34
N ASN A 62 -10.11 1.97 5.30
CA ASN A 62 -11.55 1.88 5.59
C ASN A 62 -12.28 0.90 4.66
N ALA A 63 -11.87 0.80 3.40
CA ALA A 63 -12.41 -0.18 2.47
C ALA A 63 -12.04 -1.61 2.89
N ALA A 64 -10.80 -1.84 3.32
CA ALA A 64 -10.36 -3.13 3.83
C ALA A 64 -11.12 -3.52 5.12
N GLU A 65 -11.35 -2.57 6.04
CA GLU A 65 -12.16 -2.79 7.24
C GLU A 65 -13.62 -3.13 6.91
N ALA A 66 -14.23 -2.45 5.94
CA ALA A 66 -15.57 -2.80 5.47
C ALA A 66 -15.63 -4.23 4.90
N GLY A 67 -14.56 -4.67 4.22
CA GLY A 67 -14.41 -6.05 3.76
C GLY A 67 -14.28 -7.04 4.91
N PHE A 68 -13.50 -6.70 5.94
CA PHE A 68 -13.38 -7.49 7.16
C PHE A 68 -14.73 -7.67 7.86
N ASP A 69 -15.48 -6.59 8.09
CA ASP A 69 -16.79 -6.64 8.75
C ASP A 69 -17.80 -7.49 7.96
N ALA A 70 -17.80 -7.35 6.63
CA ALA A 70 -18.67 -8.13 5.74
C ALA A 70 -18.30 -9.63 5.76
N ALA A 71 -17.01 -9.95 5.72
CA ALA A 71 -16.52 -11.32 5.78
C ALA A 71 -16.76 -11.96 7.14
N TRP A 72 -16.47 -11.24 8.22
CA TRP A 72 -16.76 -11.71 9.58
C TRP A 72 -18.24 -12.08 9.74
N MET A 73 -19.15 -11.20 9.31
CA MET A 73 -20.59 -11.46 9.39
C MET A 73 -21.02 -12.67 8.53
N ALA A 74 -20.46 -12.80 7.32
CA ALA A 74 -20.77 -13.92 6.44
C ALA A 74 -20.24 -15.25 7.00
N ILE A 75 -19.01 -15.28 7.49
CA ILE A 75 -18.38 -16.46 8.09
C ILE A 75 -19.14 -16.89 9.33
N GLU A 76 -19.42 -15.96 10.26
CA GLU A 76 -20.21 -16.23 11.47
C GLU A 76 -21.58 -16.83 11.13
N SER A 77 -22.29 -16.27 10.14
CA SER A 77 -23.57 -16.82 9.69
C SER A 77 -23.42 -18.24 9.14
N ASN A 78 -22.38 -18.51 8.33
CA ASN A 78 -22.18 -19.85 7.76
C ASN A 78 -21.89 -20.90 8.85
N PHE A 79 -21.13 -20.56 9.90
CA PHE A 79 -20.92 -21.47 11.02
C PHE A 79 -22.18 -21.61 11.89
N ALA A 80 -22.91 -20.52 12.15
CA ALA A 80 -24.14 -20.55 12.95
C ALA A 80 -25.27 -21.35 12.28
N ASP A 81 -25.36 -21.30 10.96
CA ASP A 81 -26.36 -22.03 10.16
C ASP A 81 -25.93 -23.48 9.82
N GLU A 82 -24.81 -23.96 10.39
CA GLU A 82 -24.20 -25.27 10.11
C GLU A 82 -23.82 -25.46 8.63
N GLY A 83 -23.69 -24.37 7.87
CA GLY A 83 -23.24 -24.36 6.49
C GLY A 83 -21.75 -24.69 6.38
N TRP A 84 -20.94 -24.23 7.34
CA TRP A 84 -19.51 -24.55 7.46
C TRP A 84 -19.27 -25.30 8.76
N THR A 85 -18.49 -26.39 8.70
CA THR A 85 -18.03 -27.15 9.87
C THR A 85 -16.58 -26.85 10.25
N SER A 86 -15.82 -26.27 9.32
CA SER A 86 -14.40 -25.92 9.41
C SER A 86 -14.07 -24.92 8.30
N PHE A 87 -12.86 -24.35 8.30
CA PHE A 87 -12.36 -23.55 7.18
C PHE A 87 -11.82 -24.39 6.01
N GLU A 88 -11.62 -25.70 6.22
CA GLU A 88 -11.28 -26.64 5.14
C GLU A 88 -12.21 -26.47 3.92
N GLU A 89 -11.65 -26.59 2.72
CA GLU A 89 -12.32 -26.35 1.43
C GLU A 89 -12.68 -24.88 1.11
N HIS A 90 -12.57 -23.95 2.08
CA HIS A 90 -12.84 -22.52 1.87
C HIS A 90 -11.58 -21.67 1.65
N TYR A 91 -10.40 -22.29 1.74
CA TYR A 91 -9.13 -21.63 1.45
C TYR A 91 -8.95 -21.35 -0.04
N LEU A 92 -8.30 -20.22 -0.33
CA LEU A 92 -7.86 -19.86 -1.66
C LEU A 92 -6.55 -20.60 -1.98
N ARG A 93 -6.65 -21.65 -2.80
CA ARG A 93 -5.50 -22.45 -3.27
C ARG A 93 -5.14 -22.19 -4.74
N GLU A 94 -5.97 -21.42 -5.43
CA GLU A 94 -5.75 -20.99 -6.80
C GLU A 94 -5.53 -19.48 -6.86
N PRO A 95 -4.71 -18.98 -7.80
CA PRO A 95 -3.79 -19.74 -8.64
C PRO A 95 -2.73 -20.49 -7.80
N ALA A 96 -2.21 -21.59 -8.36
CA ALA A 96 -1.32 -22.50 -7.63
C ALA A 96 -0.15 -21.76 -6.95
N GLY A 97 0.03 -22.04 -5.67
CA GLY A 97 1.10 -21.48 -4.84
C GLY A 97 0.77 -20.14 -4.17
N ILE A 98 -0.46 -19.62 -4.31
CA ILE A 98 -0.88 -18.38 -3.65
C ILE A 98 -0.81 -18.44 -2.11
N ASP A 99 -1.02 -19.63 -1.56
CA ASP A 99 -0.99 -19.98 -0.13
C ASP A 99 0.38 -20.51 0.34
N LEU A 100 1.29 -20.88 -0.57
CA LEU A 100 2.56 -21.52 -0.23
C LEU A 100 3.71 -20.51 -0.05
N PRO A 101 4.29 -20.32 1.16
CA PRO A 101 5.35 -19.36 1.42
C PRO A 101 6.62 -19.53 0.58
N GLN A 102 6.90 -20.74 0.09
CA GLN A 102 8.07 -21.01 -0.76
C GLN A 102 7.85 -20.65 -2.23
N ASP A 103 6.59 -20.59 -2.68
CA ASP A 103 6.25 -20.32 -4.08
C ASP A 103 6.44 -18.84 -4.44
N GLU A 104 6.61 -18.55 -5.72
CA GLU A 104 6.69 -17.17 -6.23
C GLU A 104 5.34 -16.47 -6.22
N ASN A 105 4.24 -17.24 -6.33
CA ASN A 105 2.87 -16.76 -6.33
C ASN A 105 2.32 -16.44 -4.94
N TYR A 106 3.09 -16.73 -3.88
CA TYR A 106 2.67 -16.50 -2.51
C TYR A 106 2.15 -15.08 -2.31
N PHE A 107 0.95 -14.94 -1.74
CA PHE A 107 0.25 -13.65 -1.67
C PHE A 107 1.07 -12.56 -0.92
N ARG A 108 1.88 -12.92 0.08
CA ARG A 108 2.77 -11.94 0.77
C ARG A 108 3.97 -11.49 -0.05
N LYS A 109 4.30 -12.20 -1.15
CA LYS A 109 5.33 -11.80 -2.12
C LYS A 109 4.77 -10.96 -3.28
N LYS A 110 3.44 -10.79 -3.35
CA LYS A 110 2.75 -10.04 -4.39
C LYS A 110 2.17 -8.74 -3.85
N THR A 111 2.17 -7.72 -4.71
CA THR A 111 1.42 -6.49 -4.47
C THR A 111 -0.09 -6.76 -4.54
N ASP A 112 -0.89 -5.90 -3.91
CA ASP A 112 -2.36 -6.03 -3.94
C ASP A 112 -2.91 -6.07 -5.37
N LEU A 113 -2.36 -5.24 -6.26
CA LEU A 113 -2.74 -5.19 -7.67
C LEU A 113 -2.40 -6.48 -8.42
N GLU A 114 -1.23 -7.07 -8.16
CA GLU A 114 -0.85 -8.35 -8.75
C GLU A 114 -1.79 -9.46 -8.30
N ILE A 115 -2.14 -9.51 -7.00
CA ILE A 115 -3.13 -10.46 -6.49
C ILE A 115 -4.46 -10.26 -7.20
N LEU A 116 -5.01 -9.04 -7.22
CA LEU A 116 -6.30 -8.77 -7.85
C LEU A 116 -6.32 -9.14 -9.34
N SER A 117 -5.20 -8.95 -10.05
CA SER A 117 -5.05 -9.36 -11.46
C SER A 117 -4.90 -10.87 -11.62
N MET A 118 -4.37 -11.57 -10.61
CA MET A 118 -4.30 -13.03 -10.58
C MET A 118 -5.67 -13.67 -10.34
N LEU A 119 -6.56 -12.99 -9.59
CA LEU A 119 -7.92 -13.45 -9.32
C LEU A 119 -8.89 -13.19 -10.48
N ASP A 120 -8.58 -12.25 -11.37
CA ASP A 120 -9.42 -11.75 -12.47
C ASP A 120 -8.51 -11.52 -13.69
N GLN A 121 -8.23 -12.62 -14.40
CA GLN A 121 -7.26 -12.69 -15.49
C GLN A 121 -7.82 -12.10 -16.80
N ASP A 122 -9.13 -12.21 -17.01
CA ASP A 122 -9.80 -11.62 -18.18
C ASP A 122 -10.20 -10.15 -17.96
N ASN A 123 -10.11 -9.66 -16.71
CA ASN A 123 -10.40 -8.30 -16.28
C ASN A 123 -11.84 -7.88 -16.58
N ASP A 124 -12.78 -8.82 -16.44
CA ASP A 124 -14.23 -8.58 -16.58
C ASP A 124 -14.87 -8.01 -15.29
N GLY A 125 -14.11 -7.97 -14.19
CA GLY A 125 -14.54 -7.45 -12.90
C GLY A 125 -15.18 -8.51 -12.00
N GLN A 126 -15.11 -9.79 -12.34
CA GLN A 126 -15.46 -10.94 -11.51
C GLN A 126 -14.20 -11.75 -11.19
N ALA A 127 -14.28 -12.59 -10.15
CA ALA A 127 -13.21 -13.53 -9.87
C ALA A 127 -13.34 -14.74 -10.82
N ASP A 128 -12.26 -15.08 -11.50
CA ASP A 128 -12.14 -16.26 -12.36
C ASP A 128 -11.98 -17.55 -11.57
N ILE A 129 -11.63 -17.43 -10.29
CA ILE A 129 -11.28 -18.54 -9.41
C ILE A 129 -12.24 -18.67 -8.24
N ALA A 130 -12.39 -19.90 -7.77
CA ALA A 130 -13.24 -20.22 -6.62
C ALA A 130 -12.63 -19.73 -5.30
N ASN A 131 -13.41 -19.78 -4.23
CA ASN A 131 -12.98 -19.48 -2.85
C ASN A 131 -12.50 -18.04 -2.59
N VAL A 132 -12.88 -17.11 -3.47
CA VAL A 132 -12.88 -15.68 -3.16
C VAL A 132 -14.22 -15.35 -2.52
N LEU A 133 -14.24 -14.98 -1.24
CA LEU A 133 -15.47 -14.69 -0.49
C LEU A 133 -16.20 -13.47 -1.08
N PHE A 134 -15.43 -12.43 -1.37
CA PHE A 134 -15.93 -11.21 -1.97
C PHE A 134 -14.90 -10.69 -2.96
N PHE A 135 -15.31 -10.46 -4.20
CA PHE A 135 -14.43 -9.88 -5.22
C PHE A 135 -14.93 -8.50 -5.65
N LYS A 136 -14.04 -7.50 -5.58
CA LYS A 136 -14.27 -6.09 -5.96
C LYS A 136 -15.66 -5.56 -5.53
N GLN A 137 -16.11 -5.91 -4.33
CA GLN A 137 -17.43 -5.52 -3.84
C GLN A 137 -17.44 -4.04 -3.45
N PRO A 138 -18.35 -3.22 -4.00
CA PRO A 138 -18.42 -1.82 -3.64
C PRO A 138 -19.20 -1.62 -2.33
N PHE A 139 -18.75 -0.70 -1.48
CA PHE A 139 -19.34 -0.53 -0.14
C PHE A 139 -19.88 0.88 0.15
N ILE A 140 -19.37 1.89 -0.56
CA ILE A 140 -19.87 3.27 -0.44
C ILE A 140 -21.12 3.44 -1.30
N ARG A 141 -22.17 4.01 -0.71
CA ARG A 141 -23.36 4.44 -1.44
C ARG A 141 -23.25 5.91 -1.84
N ARG A 142 -23.70 6.20 -3.05
CA ARG A 142 -23.88 7.57 -3.55
C ARG A 142 -25.25 8.12 -3.17
N ASP A 143 -25.43 9.42 -3.37
CA ASP A 143 -26.69 10.13 -3.10
C ASP A 143 -27.88 9.60 -3.92
N ASP A 144 -27.62 8.99 -5.07
CA ASP A 144 -28.62 8.34 -5.92
C ASP A 144 -28.99 6.90 -5.48
N GLY A 145 -28.38 6.42 -4.39
CA GLY A 145 -28.56 5.07 -3.85
C GLY A 145 -27.74 3.99 -4.55
N SER A 146 -27.01 4.31 -5.62
CA SER A 146 -26.08 3.40 -6.30
C SER A 146 -24.80 3.19 -5.48
N PHE A 147 -24.11 2.08 -5.72
CA PHE A 147 -22.80 1.84 -5.13
C PHE A 147 -21.67 2.48 -5.95
N ASP A 148 -20.64 2.98 -5.26
CA ASP A 148 -19.48 3.56 -5.90
C ASP A 148 -18.40 2.52 -6.24
N PRO A 149 -18.22 2.13 -7.52
CA PRO A 149 -17.15 1.22 -7.95
C PRO A 149 -15.72 1.73 -7.74
N ASN A 150 -15.51 2.97 -7.29
CA ASN A 150 -14.18 3.43 -6.92
C ASN A 150 -13.78 3.02 -5.50
N TYR A 151 -14.70 2.47 -4.71
CA TYR A 151 -14.51 2.11 -3.31
C TYR A 151 -14.89 0.65 -3.12
N THR A 152 -13.93 -0.24 -3.34
CA THR A 152 -14.17 -1.68 -3.36
C THR A 152 -13.28 -2.43 -2.39
N TYR A 153 -13.74 -3.58 -1.94
CA TYR A 153 -12.93 -4.53 -1.19
C TYR A 153 -12.93 -5.90 -1.84
N THR A 154 -11.88 -6.68 -1.59
CA THR A 154 -11.75 -8.09 -1.97
C THR A 154 -11.30 -8.89 -0.76
N VAL A 155 -11.92 -10.04 -0.53
CA VAL A 155 -11.68 -10.86 0.65
C VAL A 155 -11.58 -12.33 0.28
N PHE A 156 -10.59 -13.02 0.85
CA PHE A 156 -10.36 -14.45 0.70
C PHE A 156 -9.65 -15.01 1.95
N LEU A 157 -9.67 -16.34 2.09
CA LEU A 157 -9.04 -17.06 3.20
C LEU A 157 -7.77 -17.76 2.70
N ILE A 158 -6.72 -17.77 3.51
CA ILE A 158 -5.49 -18.51 3.28
C ILE A 158 -5.31 -19.50 4.43
N ASP A 159 -4.90 -20.72 4.09
CA ASP A 159 -4.43 -21.75 5.03
C ASP A 159 -3.04 -21.33 5.54
N ASP A 160 -2.92 -21.01 6.83
CA ASP A 160 -1.67 -20.53 7.41
C ASP A 160 -0.65 -21.66 7.69
N GLU A 161 -1.08 -22.92 7.63
CA GLU A 161 -0.25 -24.12 7.67
C GLU A 161 0.22 -24.62 6.29
N ALA A 162 -0.29 -24.06 5.19
CA ALA A 162 0.02 -24.52 3.82
C ALA A 162 1.54 -24.58 3.54
N GLY A 163 2.34 -23.74 4.22
CA GLY A 163 3.80 -23.70 4.13
C GLY A 163 4.58 -24.68 5.00
N GLY A 164 3.89 -25.49 5.81
CA GLY A 164 4.44 -26.39 6.80
C GLY A 164 3.83 -26.15 8.18
N GLY A 165 3.55 -27.22 8.91
CA GLY A 165 2.81 -27.18 10.16
C GLY A 165 2.08 -28.49 10.40
N VAL A 166 1.30 -28.55 11.47
CA VAL A 166 0.30 -29.61 11.65
C VAL A 166 -1.01 -29.02 11.15
N ALA A 167 -1.61 -29.63 10.12
CA ALA A 167 -2.86 -29.13 9.56
C ALA A 167 -3.93 -28.95 10.65
N ASP A 168 -4.46 -27.74 10.74
CA ASP A 168 -5.57 -27.37 11.61
C ASP A 168 -6.62 -26.65 10.76
N PRO A 169 -7.79 -27.26 10.51
CA PRO A 169 -8.83 -26.64 9.70
C PRO A 169 -9.75 -25.73 10.53
N THR A 170 -9.42 -25.47 11.81
CA THR A 170 -10.23 -24.64 12.72
C THR A 170 -9.82 -23.19 12.71
N ASP A 171 -8.70 -22.86 12.09
CA ASP A 171 -8.18 -21.52 11.85
C ASP A 171 -7.95 -21.23 10.37
N ALA A 172 -7.85 -19.93 10.08
CA ALA A 172 -7.60 -19.41 8.75
C ALA A 172 -7.07 -17.99 8.82
N LEU A 173 -6.19 -17.63 7.89
CA LEU A 173 -5.79 -16.25 7.68
C LEU A 173 -6.78 -15.55 6.72
N LEU A 174 -7.58 -14.64 7.25
CA LEU A 174 -8.43 -13.74 6.47
C LEU A 174 -7.62 -12.60 5.89
N VAL A 175 -7.64 -12.46 4.56
CA VAL A 175 -6.97 -11.38 3.84
C VAL A 175 -8.02 -10.47 3.22
N CYS A 176 -8.01 -9.20 3.62
CA CYS A 176 -8.91 -8.16 3.11
C CYS A 176 -8.09 -7.08 2.38
N ILE A 177 -8.36 -6.88 1.09
CA ILE A 177 -7.73 -5.85 0.27
C ILE A 177 -8.75 -4.78 -0.04
N GLY A 178 -8.55 -3.59 0.51
CA GLY A 178 -9.31 -2.38 0.19
C GLY A 178 -8.67 -1.63 -0.96
N VAL A 179 -9.49 -1.10 -1.87
CA VAL A 179 -9.06 -0.45 -3.11
C VAL A 179 -9.85 0.85 -3.33
N ILE A 180 -9.12 1.95 -3.54
CA ILE A 180 -9.67 3.27 -3.84
C ILE A 180 -9.17 3.79 -5.18
N GLY A 181 -10.10 4.26 -6.00
CA GLY A 181 -9.83 4.86 -7.29
C GLY A 181 -9.80 3.86 -8.44
N GLN A 182 -9.43 4.34 -9.63
CA GLN A 182 -9.36 3.54 -10.85
C GLN A 182 -8.14 3.95 -11.69
N GLY A 183 -7.58 3.00 -12.44
CA GLY A 183 -6.47 3.25 -13.36
C GLY A 183 -5.18 3.68 -12.65
N ALA A 184 -4.56 4.77 -13.12
CA ALA A 184 -3.24 5.21 -12.63
C ALA A 184 -3.23 5.81 -11.21
N ASN A 185 -4.41 6.12 -10.64
CA ASN A 185 -4.54 6.73 -9.31
C ASN A 185 -5.20 5.75 -8.34
N LEU A 186 -4.65 4.54 -8.25
CA LEU A 186 -5.11 3.50 -7.34
C LEU A 186 -4.33 3.54 -6.03
N ALA A 187 -5.07 3.51 -4.92
CA ALA A 187 -4.52 3.27 -3.59
C ALA A 187 -5.09 1.96 -3.05
N THR A 188 -4.25 1.16 -2.41
CA THR A 188 -4.63 -0.12 -1.81
C THR A 188 -4.19 -0.19 -0.36
N ALA A 189 -4.91 -0.97 0.43
CA ALA A 189 -4.53 -1.34 1.78
C ALA A 189 -4.91 -2.80 2.02
N ARG A 190 -4.07 -3.52 2.74
CA ARG A 190 -4.29 -4.92 3.10
C ARG A 190 -4.39 -5.07 4.61
N ILE A 191 -5.42 -5.77 5.06
CA ILE A 191 -5.60 -6.23 6.42
C ILE A 191 -5.50 -7.75 6.41
N GLU A 192 -4.69 -8.30 7.31
CA GLU A 192 -4.50 -9.74 7.50
C GLU A 192 -4.89 -10.05 8.95
N VAL A 193 -5.86 -10.95 9.15
CA VAL A 193 -6.38 -11.32 10.48
C VAL A 193 -6.50 -12.83 10.56
N GLU A 194 -5.93 -13.41 11.62
CA GLU A 194 -6.10 -14.82 11.94
C GLU A 194 -7.47 -15.02 12.59
N LEU A 195 -8.27 -15.93 12.01
CA LEU A 195 -9.56 -16.36 12.52
C LEU A 195 -9.39 -17.75 13.10
N ALA A 196 -10.08 -18.03 14.20
CA ALA A 196 -10.13 -19.37 14.78
C ALA A 196 -11.54 -19.66 15.28
N VAL A 197 -12.01 -20.88 15.07
CA VAL A 197 -13.29 -21.39 15.58
C VAL A 197 -13.04 -22.09 16.90
N GLU A 198 -13.63 -21.57 17.97
CA GLU A 198 -13.62 -22.25 19.26
C GLU A 198 -14.67 -23.37 19.26
N LEU A 199 -14.22 -24.61 19.02
CA LEU A 199 -15.07 -25.78 19.21
C LEU A 199 -15.38 -25.91 20.71
N GLN A 200 -16.64 -25.68 21.10
CA GLN A 200 -17.07 -25.91 22.48
C GLN A 200 -16.77 -27.37 22.87
N THR A 201 -15.69 -27.55 23.64
CA THR A 201 -15.40 -28.84 24.24
C THR A 201 -16.47 -29.08 25.30
N GLY A 202 -17.40 -29.99 25.00
CA GLY A 202 -18.59 -30.23 25.80
C GLY A 202 -18.31 -30.40 27.29
N ARG A 203 -19.20 -29.81 28.12
CA ARG A 203 -19.37 -30.16 29.53
C ARG A 203 -20.17 -31.44 29.69
#